data_AF-A0A952DNY0-F1
#
_entry.id   AF-A0A952DNY0-F1
#
_cell.length_a   1.000
_cell.length_b   1.000
_cell.length_c   1.000
_cell.angle_alpha   90.00
_cell.angle_beta   90.00
_cell.angle_gamma   90.00
#
_symmetry.space_group_name_H-M   'P 1'
#
loop_
_entity.id
_entity.type
_entity.pdbx_description
1 polymer ?
#
loop_
_entity_poly.entity_id
_entity_poly.type
_entity_poly.pdbx_seq_one_letter_code
_entity_poly.pdbx_strand_id
1 'polypeptide(L)'
;MGIFDIFRRQTVNPVTAAGAETDGTGLAGRLAAMPRWMLMILGAFFAAILYWGVIGSLLSDTRADLTVRPGTTVLPPGGSVAVATAAMLLDQALDKGWTPNDSLLRPTGLLEDMPAFQRGQHSAISAFVTSFDQGVGGDPELSEAADALKTPPDRGWLHGDFPFIGGSAESRYRDAIEALARYNRAVAESAAPGEGDARELRLALLGLSAALAEEAGAVDRMIDESRVGSADAQFNEVRGAAYAAAMLMRGLREDFGTTIGQRQLAATWAETTEALDAVAGKRPAFGVGRQDLVEQGYFLMRARESLRTLAAGLAR
;
A
#
# COMPACT_ATOMS: atom_id res chain seq x y z
N MET A 1 64.17 42.70 -27.83
CA MET A 1 63.32 42.21 -26.72
C MET A 1 62.02 41.72 -27.35
N GLY A 2 61.69 40.44 -27.51
CA GLY A 2 62.35 39.15 -27.35
C GLY A 2 61.30 38.09 -27.70
N ILE A 3 61.73 37.06 -28.45
CA ILE A 3 61.17 35.70 -28.45
C ILE A 3 59.82 35.51 -29.16
N PHE A 4 59.85 35.43 -30.49
CA PHE A 4 58.92 34.64 -31.31
C PHE A 4 59.70 34.02 -32.47
N ASP A 5 59.27 32.83 -32.90
CA ASP A 5 59.76 32.02 -34.03
C ASP A 5 61.05 31.20 -33.85
N ILE A 6 60.89 29.94 -33.44
CA ILE A 6 61.64 28.82 -34.03
C ILE A 6 60.70 27.61 -34.14
N PHE A 7 59.93 27.52 -35.22
CA PHE A 7 59.51 26.24 -35.78
C PHE A 7 60.42 25.90 -36.96
N ARG A 8 61.00 24.70 -36.92
CA ARG A 8 61.20 23.74 -38.04
C ARG A 8 62.58 23.07 -37.99
N ARG A 9 62.60 21.81 -37.56
CA ARG A 9 63.24 20.71 -38.31
C ARG A 9 62.71 19.37 -37.83
N GLN A 10 62.10 18.66 -38.77
CA GLN A 10 61.80 17.24 -38.71
C GLN A 10 63.10 16.45 -38.51
N THR A 11 63.10 15.52 -37.56
CA THR A 11 63.72 14.21 -37.77
C THR A 11 62.68 13.16 -37.45
N VAL A 12 62.45 12.32 -38.45
CA VAL A 12 61.51 11.22 -38.49
C VAL A 12 62.29 9.94 -38.13
N ASN A 13 61.66 9.10 -37.30
CA ASN A 13 61.90 7.68 -37.03
C ASN A 13 63.02 7.25 -36.06
N PRO A 14 62.96 6.03 -35.45
CA PRO A 14 61.84 5.09 -35.35
C PRO A 14 61.51 4.63 -33.90
N VAL A 15 60.28 4.14 -33.73
CA VAL A 15 59.85 3.01 -32.89
C VAL A 15 60.92 2.47 -31.92
N THR A 16 60.89 2.93 -30.67
CA THR A 16 61.25 2.10 -29.52
C THR A 16 59.97 1.77 -28.78
N ALA A 17 59.39 0.63 -29.18
CA ALA A 17 58.49 -0.12 -28.35
C ALA A 17 59.23 -0.48 -27.05
N ALA A 18 58.87 0.20 -25.97
CA ALA A 18 59.30 -0.17 -24.62
C ALA A 18 58.07 -0.06 -23.71
N GLY A 19 57.39 -1.20 -23.58
CA GLY A 19 56.58 -1.59 -22.43
C GLY A 19 55.58 -0.55 -21.92
N ALA A 20 54.47 -0.37 -22.62
CA ALA A 20 53.22 -0.23 -21.90
C ALA A 20 52.93 -1.61 -21.28
N GLU A 21 53.50 -1.87 -20.11
CA GLU A 21 52.95 -2.88 -19.21
C GLU A 21 51.53 -2.40 -18.89
N THR A 22 50.57 -2.85 -19.70
CA THR A 22 49.19 -2.97 -19.27
C THR A 22 49.21 -4.03 -18.18
N ASP A 23 49.55 -3.58 -16.98
CA ASP A 23 49.51 -4.36 -15.77
C ASP A 23 48.04 -4.64 -15.50
N GLY A 24 47.55 -5.68 -16.17
CA GLY A 24 46.22 -6.24 -16.05
C GLY A 24 46.10 -6.90 -14.68
N THR A 25 46.20 -6.09 -13.63
CA THR A 25 45.74 -6.45 -12.30
C THR A 25 44.23 -6.57 -12.41
N GLY A 26 43.78 -7.77 -12.78
CA GLY A 26 42.37 -8.13 -12.81
C GLY A 26 41.73 -7.79 -11.47
N LEU A 27 40.39 -7.72 -11.43
CA LEU A 27 39.62 -7.45 -10.21
C LEU A 27 40.16 -8.19 -8.97
N ALA A 28 40.61 -9.43 -9.14
CA ALA A 28 41.25 -10.24 -8.10
C ALA A 28 42.58 -9.66 -7.57
N GLY A 29 43.47 -9.16 -8.43
CA GLY A 29 44.74 -8.54 -8.02
C GLY A 29 44.54 -7.20 -7.31
N ARG A 30 43.52 -6.43 -7.73
CA ARG A 30 43.11 -5.18 -7.06
C ARG A 30 42.51 -5.43 -5.69
N LEU A 31 41.70 -6.48 -5.52
CA LEU A 31 41.14 -6.89 -4.23
C LEU A 31 42.21 -7.43 -3.28
N ALA A 32 43.20 -8.18 -3.77
CA ALA A 32 44.28 -8.73 -2.96
C ALA A 32 45.24 -7.67 -2.38
N ALA A 33 45.36 -6.52 -3.05
CA ALA A 33 46.18 -5.39 -2.59
C ALA A 33 45.46 -4.46 -1.59
N MET A 34 44.15 -4.67 -1.34
CA MET A 34 43.38 -3.83 -0.42
C MET A 34 43.68 -4.16 1.04
N PRO A 35 43.76 -3.14 1.93
CA PRO A 35 43.89 -3.40 3.35
C PRO A 35 42.64 -4.11 3.88
N ARG A 36 42.82 -5.05 4.83
CA ARG A 36 41.75 -5.94 5.34
C ARG A 36 40.49 -5.20 5.80
N TRP A 37 40.62 -4.01 6.38
CA TRP A 37 39.47 -3.20 6.80
C TRP A 37 38.59 -2.73 5.63
N MET A 38 39.20 -2.46 4.48
CA MET A 38 38.47 -2.05 3.27
C MET A 38 37.75 -3.24 2.62
N LEU A 39 38.35 -4.44 2.67
CA LEU A 39 37.67 -5.68 2.29
C LEU A 39 36.50 -6.01 3.22
N MET A 40 36.63 -5.75 4.53
CA MET A 40 35.51 -5.92 5.48
C MET A 40 34.37 -4.94 5.19
N ILE A 41 34.66 -3.67 4.90
CA ILE A 41 33.64 -2.68 4.51
C ILE A 41 32.96 -3.09 3.21
N LEU A 42 33.72 -3.50 2.20
CA LEU A 42 33.15 -3.96 0.93
C LEU A 42 32.29 -5.21 1.10
N GLY A 43 32.73 -6.15 1.93
CA GLY A 43 31.95 -7.34 2.30
C GLY A 43 30.66 -6.98 3.04
N ALA A 44 30.72 -6.08 4.01
CA ALA A 44 29.55 -5.59 4.73
C ALA A 44 28.57 -4.83 3.81
N PHE A 45 29.07 -4.03 2.88
CA PHE A 45 28.27 -3.34 1.87
C PHE A 45 27.55 -4.34 0.94
N PHE A 46 28.26 -5.37 0.48
CA PHE A 46 27.66 -6.41 -0.35
C PHE A 46 26.63 -7.23 0.42
N ALA A 47 26.91 -7.55 1.69
CA ALA A 47 25.96 -8.20 2.58
C ALA A 47 24.72 -7.33 2.82
N ALA A 48 24.87 -6.02 2.99
CA ALA A 48 23.77 -5.07 3.10
C ALA A 48 22.88 -5.06 1.84
N ILE A 49 23.48 -5.02 0.64
CA ILE A 49 22.74 -5.10 -0.63
C ILE A 49 21.98 -6.43 -0.73
N LEU A 50 22.61 -7.55 -0.37
CA LEU A 50 21.94 -8.85 -0.41
C LEU A 50 20.78 -8.91 0.61
N TYR A 51 20.99 -8.39 1.81
CA TYR A 51 20.01 -8.42 2.88
C TYR A 51 18.82 -7.50 2.62
N TRP A 52 19.02 -6.20 2.42
CA TRP A 52 17.90 -5.27 2.20
C TRP A 52 17.40 -5.28 0.76
N GLY A 53 18.30 -5.42 -0.22
CA GLY A 53 17.92 -5.40 -1.64
C GLY A 53 17.27 -6.70 -2.09
N VAL A 54 17.97 -7.83 -1.94
CA VAL A 54 17.47 -9.12 -2.48
C VAL A 54 16.43 -9.75 -1.55
N ILE A 55 16.73 -9.92 -0.26
CA ILE A 55 15.76 -10.54 0.67
C ILE A 55 14.56 -9.62 0.86
N GLY A 56 14.78 -8.31 1.04
CA GLY A 56 13.69 -7.33 1.12
C GLY A 56 12.78 -7.35 -0.11
N SER A 57 13.34 -7.38 -1.33
CA SER A 57 12.54 -7.48 -2.55
C SER A 57 11.77 -8.80 -2.69
N LEU A 58 12.35 -9.93 -2.25
CA LEU A 58 11.66 -11.23 -2.26
C LEU A 58 10.47 -11.28 -1.29
N LEU A 59 10.54 -10.54 -0.19
CA LEU A 59 9.46 -10.43 0.80
C LEU A 59 8.42 -9.36 0.43
N SER A 60 8.74 -8.48 -0.52
CA SER A 60 7.84 -7.41 -0.96
C SER A 60 6.66 -7.96 -1.77
N ASP A 61 5.43 -7.61 -1.36
CA ASP A 61 4.22 -7.97 -2.09
C ASP A 61 3.19 -6.83 -2.13
N THR A 62 3.16 -6.11 -3.26
CA THR A 62 2.17 -5.04 -3.56
C THR A 62 1.12 -5.50 -4.57
N ARG A 63 0.91 -6.82 -4.68
CA ARG A 63 -0.08 -7.39 -5.59
C ARG A 63 -1.49 -7.20 -5.04
N ALA A 64 -2.32 -6.46 -5.78
CA ALA A 64 -3.76 -6.45 -5.60
C ALA A 64 -4.37 -7.69 -6.27
N ASP A 65 -4.79 -8.67 -5.48
CA ASP A 65 -5.49 -9.85 -5.99
C ASP A 65 -7.00 -9.65 -5.84
N LEU A 66 -7.67 -9.30 -6.93
CA LEU A 66 -9.11 -8.99 -6.95
C LEU A 66 -10.00 -10.25 -6.88
N THR A 67 -9.39 -11.44 -6.88
CA THR A 67 -10.10 -12.73 -6.90
C THR A 67 -10.31 -13.33 -5.53
N VAL A 68 -9.60 -12.82 -4.50
CA VAL A 68 -9.71 -13.34 -3.14
C VAL A 68 -11.13 -13.18 -2.59
N ARG A 69 -11.53 -14.11 -1.72
CA ARG A 69 -12.85 -14.13 -1.07
C ARG A 69 -12.69 -14.53 0.39
N PRO A 70 -13.52 -13.97 1.30
CA PRO A 70 -13.44 -14.32 2.71
C PRO A 70 -13.69 -15.81 2.93
N GLY A 71 -12.89 -16.41 3.81
CA GLY A 71 -13.09 -17.79 4.24
C GLY A 71 -14.27 -17.93 5.20
N THR A 72 -14.70 -19.17 5.43
CA THR A 72 -15.84 -19.48 6.32
C THR A 72 -15.61 -19.16 7.79
N THR A 73 -14.36 -18.91 8.19
CA THR A 73 -13.99 -18.52 9.56
C THR A 73 -14.47 -17.11 9.90
N VAL A 74 -14.39 -16.19 8.94
CA VAL A 74 -14.81 -14.78 9.07
C VAL A 74 -16.16 -14.50 8.40
N LEU A 75 -16.61 -15.40 7.51
CA LEU A 75 -17.90 -15.34 6.82
C LEU A 75 -18.74 -16.60 7.12
N PRO A 76 -19.41 -16.66 8.29
CA PRO A 76 -20.44 -17.66 8.52
C PRO A 76 -21.64 -17.43 7.58
N PRO A 77 -22.44 -18.47 7.27
CA PRO A 77 -23.65 -18.32 6.45
C PRO A 77 -24.59 -17.25 7.01
N GLY A 78 -24.91 -16.23 6.23
CA GLY A 78 -25.75 -15.10 6.65
C GLY A 78 -25.02 -13.95 7.33
N GLY A 79 -23.69 -14.00 7.46
CA GLY A 79 -22.88 -12.86 7.90
C GLY A 79 -22.64 -11.81 6.80
N SER A 80 -22.13 -10.64 7.16
CA SER A 80 -21.79 -9.58 6.19
C SER A 80 -20.51 -9.92 5.42
N VAL A 81 -20.63 -9.99 4.10
CA VAL A 81 -19.52 -10.20 3.18
C VAL A 81 -18.57 -9.00 3.18
N ALA A 82 -19.09 -7.77 3.31
CA ALA A 82 -18.26 -6.56 3.41
C ALA A 82 -17.36 -6.58 4.65
N VAL A 83 -17.93 -6.89 5.82
CA VAL A 83 -17.17 -6.99 7.07
C VAL A 83 -16.19 -8.15 7.06
N ALA A 84 -16.59 -9.29 6.48
CA ALA A 84 -15.69 -10.44 6.32
C ALA A 84 -14.50 -10.10 5.39
N THR A 85 -14.76 -9.29 4.36
CA THR A 85 -13.74 -8.81 3.42
C THR A 85 -12.76 -7.86 4.11
N ALA A 86 -13.23 -6.95 4.96
CA ALA A 86 -12.36 -6.10 5.77
C ALA A 86 -11.41 -6.94 6.65
N ALA A 87 -11.96 -7.92 7.37
CA ALA A 87 -11.20 -8.81 8.24
C ALA A 87 -10.16 -9.63 7.45
N MET A 88 -10.56 -10.23 6.33
CA MET A 88 -9.68 -11.02 5.46
C MET A 88 -8.53 -10.18 4.90
N LEU A 89 -8.78 -8.94 4.46
CA LEU A 89 -7.73 -8.08 3.91
C LEU A 89 -6.70 -7.69 4.97
N LEU A 90 -7.15 -7.36 6.18
CA LEU A 90 -6.26 -7.11 7.30
C LEU A 90 -5.44 -8.35 7.63
N ASP A 91 -6.08 -9.52 7.77
CA ASP A 91 -5.42 -10.79 8.09
C ASP A 91 -4.33 -11.13 7.05
N GLN A 92 -4.66 -11.02 5.76
CA GLN A 92 -3.69 -11.23 4.68
C GLN A 92 -2.52 -10.23 4.73
N ALA A 93 -2.77 -8.97 5.12
CA ALA A 93 -1.72 -7.98 5.27
C ALA A 93 -0.80 -8.31 6.45
N LEU A 94 -1.36 -8.79 7.57
CA LEU A 94 -0.60 -9.19 8.76
C LEU A 94 0.19 -10.48 8.54
N ASP A 95 -0.37 -11.46 7.83
CA ASP A 95 0.30 -12.73 7.50
C ASP A 95 1.56 -12.54 6.65
N LYS A 96 1.58 -11.51 5.81
CA LYS A 96 2.77 -11.11 5.02
C LYS A 96 3.78 -10.28 5.82
N GLY A 97 3.49 -10.01 7.09
CA GLY A 97 4.22 -9.09 7.94
C GLY A 97 3.69 -7.66 7.79
N TRP A 98 3.45 -7.00 8.92
CA TRP A 98 3.08 -5.60 8.95
C TRP A 98 4.33 -4.71 8.80
N THR A 99 4.62 -4.29 7.58
CA THR A 99 5.85 -3.56 7.26
C THR A 99 5.89 -2.08 7.68
N PRO A 100 4.76 -1.33 7.84
CA PRO A 100 4.81 0.08 8.23
C PRO A 100 5.54 0.37 9.55
N ASN A 101 5.62 -0.60 10.45
CA ASN A 101 6.32 -0.47 11.73
C ASN A 101 7.57 -1.37 11.84
N ASP A 102 8.04 -1.93 10.72
CA ASP A 102 9.24 -2.77 10.71
C ASP A 102 10.48 -1.96 11.10
N SER A 103 11.36 -2.57 11.89
CA SER A 103 12.62 -1.94 12.27
C SER A 103 13.63 -1.99 11.10
N LEU A 104 14.60 -1.07 11.11
CA LEU A 104 15.70 -1.07 10.15
C LEU A 104 16.50 -2.38 10.11
N LEU A 105 16.44 -3.18 11.19
CA LEU A 105 17.10 -4.47 11.27
C LEU A 105 16.37 -5.58 10.49
N ARG A 106 15.08 -5.41 10.16
CA ARG A 106 14.37 -6.36 9.31
C ARG A 106 14.77 -6.18 7.84
N PRO A 107 14.77 -7.24 7.02
CA PRO A 107 15.08 -7.13 5.59
C PRO A 107 14.12 -6.18 4.85
N THR A 108 12.89 -6.07 5.36
CA THR A 108 11.79 -5.23 4.86
C THR A 108 11.85 -3.78 5.35
N GLY A 109 12.71 -3.44 6.31
CA GLY A 109 12.72 -2.13 6.98
C GLY A 109 13.14 -0.95 6.12
N LEU A 110 13.67 -1.20 4.91
CA LEU A 110 13.99 -0.17 3.92
C LEU A 110 13.04 -0.18 2.71
N LEU A 111 11.98 -1.01 2.74
CA LEU A 111 10.96 -1.00 1.70
C LEU A 111 10.09 0.25 1.86
N GLU A 112 9.74 0.86 0.74
CA GLU A 112 8.82 2.01 0.72
C GLU A 112 7.45 1.63 0.14
N ASP A 113 7.44 0.81 -0.91
CA ASP A 113 6.23 0.44 -1.67
C ASP A 113 5.25 -0.45 -0.90
N MET A 114 5.76 -1.49 -0.24
CA MET A 114 4.94 -2.42 0.53
C MET A 114 4.30 -1.74 1.75
N PRO A 115 5.03 -0.99 2.60
CA PRO A 115 4.39 -0.31 3.72
C PRO A 115 3.42 0.77 3.26
N ALA A 116 3.69 1.47 2.16
CA ALA A 116 2.71 2.36 1.54
C ALA A 116 1.43 1.62 1.13
N PHE A 117 1.54 0.52 0.39
CA PHE A 117 0.39 -0.27 -0.03
C PHE A 117 -0.44 -0.77 1.17
N GLN A 118 0.22 -1.20 2.25
CA GLN A 118 -0.45 -1.63 3.48
C GLN A 118 -1.14 -0.47 4.22
N ARG A 119 -0.51 0.71 4.29
CA ARG A 119 -1.14 1.91 4.89
C ARG A 119 -2.40 2.33 4.13
N GLY A 120 -2.34 2.35 2.80
CA GLY A 120 -3.50 2.68 1.97
C GLY A 120 -4.66 1.71 2.17
N GLN A 121 -4.38 0.40 2.21
CA GLN A 121 -5.40 -0.60 2.53
C GLN A 121 -6.03 -0.33 3.89
N HIS A 122 -5.19 -0.13 4.92
CA HIS A 122 -5.65 0.16 6.27
C HIS A 122 -6.49 1.44 6.34
N SER A 123 -6.09 2.51 5.66
CA SER A 123 -6.83 3.78 5.56
C SER A 123 -8.27 3.56 5.08
N ALA A 124 -8.43 2.85 3.95
CA ALA A 124 -9.75 2.53 3.41
C ALA A 124 -10.58 1.60 4.33
N ILE A 125 -9.95 0.59 4.93
CA ILE A 125 -10.63 -0.34 5.85
C ILE A 125 -11.06 0.38 7.14
N SER A 126 -10.21 1.20 7.73
CA SER A 126 -10.49 1.97 8.94
C SER A 126 -11.66 2.95 8.73
N ALA A 127 -11.66 3.65 7.59
CA ALA A 127 -12.76 4.54 7.22
C ALA A 127 -14.07 3.78 6.97
N PHE A 128 -14.01 2.62 6.31
CA PHE A 128 -15.16 1.75 6.11
C PHE A 128 -15.73 1.28 7.46
N VAL A 129 -14.93 0.64 8.31
CA VAL A 129 -15.39 0.09 9.59
C VAL A 129 -15.98 1.19 10.48
N THR A 130 -15.31 2.34 10.57
CA THR A 130 -15.80 3.48 11.36
C THR A 130 -17.13 4.03 10.84
N SER A 131 -17.27 4.18 9.52
CA SER A 131 -18.50 4.72 8.93
C SER A 131 -19.65 3.70 8.92
N PHE A 132 -19.33 2.42 8.79
CA PHE A 132 -20.29 1.33 8.85
C PHE A 132 -20.83 1.15 10.28
N ASP A 133 -19.97 1.21 11.30
CA ASP A 133 -20.35 1.24 12.73
C ASP A 133 -21.36 2.36 13.02
N GLN A 134 -21.09 3.58 12.55
CA GLN A 134 -22.03 4.70 12.66
C GLN A 134 -23.36 4.44 11.92
N GLY A 135 -23.28 3.73 10.79
CA GLY A 135 -24.42 3.33 9.99
C GLY A 135 -25.36 2.38 10.72
N VAL A 136 -24.81 1.36 11.39
CA VAL A 136 -25.61 0.39 12.15
C VAL A 136 -26.04 0.94 13.51
N GLY A 137 -25.40 2.01 13.99
CA GLY A 137 -25.77 2.74 15.20
C GLY A 137 -24.89 2.47 16.42
N GLY A 138 -23.63 2.09 16.22
CA GLY A 138 -22.66 1.86 17.30
C GLY A 138 -22.74 0.45 17.87
N ASP A 139 -22.48 -0.55 17.02
CA ASP A 139 -22.43 -1.94 17.45
C ASP A 139 -21.15 -2.18 18.29
N PRO A 140 -21.22 -2.88 19.45
CA PRO A 140 -20.06 -3.00 20.33
C PRO A 140 -18.83 -3.60 19.65
N GLU A 141 -19.01 -4.65 18.85
CA GLU A 141 -17.95 -5.33 18.14
C GLU A 141 -17.37 -4.47 17.02
N LEU A 142 -18.20 -3.76 16.25
CA LEU A 142 -17.71 -2.83 15.23
C LEU A 142 -17.02 -1.60 15.83
N SER A 143 -17.54 -1.08 16.94
CA SER A 143 -16.92 0.01 17.70
C SER A 143 -15.54 -0.39 18.23
N GLU A 144 -15.40 -1.61 18.77
CA GLU A 144 -14.12 -2.15 19.21
C GLU A 144 -13.14 -2.28 18.03
N ALA A 145 -13.59 -2.80 16.88
CA ALA A 145 -12.78 -2.90 15.68
C ALA A 145 -12.34 -1.52 15.17
N ALA A 146 -13.26 -0.55 15.11
CA ALA A 146 -12.96 0.83 14.71
C ALA A 146 -11.92 1.46 15.65
N ASP A 147 -12.06 1.28 16.95
CA ASP A 147 -11.12 1.79 17.95
C ASP A 147 -9.73 1.17 17.82
N ALA A 148 -9.66 -0.12 17.50
CA ALA A 148 -8.40 -0.79 17.25
C ALA A 148 -7.71 -0.28 15.97
N LEU A 149 -8.48 -0.03 14.91
CA LEU A 149 -8.00 0.53 13.63
C LEU A 149 -7.63 2.02 13.69
N LYS A 150 -7.95 2.74 14.77
CA LYS A 150 -7.41 4.10 15.01
C LYS A 150 -5.93 4.09 15.37
N THR A 151 -5.37 2.93 15.70
CA THR A 151 -3.95 2.80 16.03
C THR A 151 -3.11 3.18 14.82
N PRO A 152 -2.11 4.07 14.96
CA PRO A 152 -1.24 4.46 13.85
C PRO A 152 -0.51 3.26 13.22
N PRO A 153 -0.48 3.15 11.88
CA PRO A 153 0.21 2.06 11.16
C PRO A 153 1.67 1.83 11.55
N ASP A 154 2.40 2.91 11.82
CA ASP A 154 3.82 2.93 12.16
C ASP A 154 4.10 2.61 13.64
N ARG A 155 3.05 2.41 14.46
CA ARG A 155 3.18 2.06 15.87
C ARG A 155 3.80 0.66 16.03
N GLY A 156 5.12 0.62 16.18
CA GLY A 156 5.89 -0.58 16.50
C GLY A 156 5.85 -0.93 17.99
N TRP A 157 6.38 -2.11 18.33
CA TRP A 157 6.51 -2.54 19.74
C TRP A 157 7.46 -1.64 20.57
N LEU A 158 8.36 -0.91 19.88
CA LEU A 158 9.28 0.07 20.46
C LEU A 158 8.79 1.52 20.38
N HIS A 159 7.71 1.80 19.63
CA HIS A 159 7.20 3.15 19.35
C HIS A 159 5.97 3.53 20.18
N GLY A 160 5.70 2.84 21.28
CA GLY A 160 4.71 3.31 22.24
C GLY A 160 5.25 4.57 22.93
N ASP A 161 4.54 5.69 22.81
CA ASP A 161 4.69 6.82 23.73
C ASP A 161 4.80 6.27 25.15
N PHE A 162 5.90 6.58 25.82
CA PHE A 162 6.17 6.07 27.15
C PHE A 162 5.04 6.54 28.09
N PRO A 163 4.32 5.63 28.79
CA PRO A 163 4.62 4.21 29.03
C PRO A 163 4.00 3.25 28.00
N PHE A 164 4.60 2.04 27.83
CA PHE A 164 4.27 0.95 26.88
C PHE A 164 2.84 0.36 26.95
N ILE A 165 1.83 1.18 27.14
CA ILE A 165 0.44 0.83 27.34
C ILE A 165 -0.26 1.00 25.99
N GLY A 166 -0.60 -0.10 25.32
CA GLY A 166 -1.49 -0.06 24.14
C GLY A 166 -1.09 -0.90 22.92
N GLY A 167 -0.14 -1.84 23.05
CA GLY A 167 0.18 -2.81 21.98
C GLY A 167 0.83 -2.20 20.73
N SER A 168 1.32 -3.05 19.84
CA SER A 168 1.75 -2.65 18.49
C SER A 168 0.53 -2.51 17.56
N ALA A 169 0.69 -1.79 16.44
CA ALA A 169 -0.31 -1.71 15.38
C ALA A 169 -0.79 -3.12 14.98
N GLU A 170 0.15 -4.03 14.75
CA GLU A 170 -0.10 -5.44 14.43
C GLU A 170 -0.99 -6.15 15.46
N SER A 171 -0.73 -5.93 16.76
CA SER A 171 -1.58 -6.50 17.83
C SER A 171 -2.99 -5.92 17.78
N ARG A 172 -3.11 -4.60 17.64
CA ARG A 172 -4.42 -3.92 17.59
C ARG A 172 -5.20 -4.34 16.36
N TYR A 173 -4.56 -4.53 15.21
CA TYR A 173 -5.23 -4.99 14.01
C TYR A 173 -5.68 -6.46 14.11
N ARG A 174 -4.99 -7.31 14.88
CA ARG A 174 -5.52 -8.63 15.24
C ARG A 174 -6.78 -8.54 16.10
N ASP A 175 -6.77 -7.64 17.08
CA ASP A 175 -7.98 -7.38 17.91
C ASP A 175 -9.15 -6.94 17.01
N ALA A 176 -8.88 -6.08 16.01
CA ALA A 176 -9.88 -5.65 15.04
C ALA A 176 -10.42 -6.82 14.20
N ILE A 177 -9.55 -7.68 13.66
CA ILE A 177 -9.95 -8.87 12.89
C ILE A 177 -10.87 -9.77 13.73
N GLU A 178 -10.50 -10.01 14.98
CA GLU A 178 -11.30 -10.84 15.89
C GLU A 178 -12.67 -10.20 16.16
N ALA A 179 -12.72 -8.89 16.42
CA ALA A 179 -13.96 -8.16 16.63
C ALA A 179 -14.88 -8.18 15.39
N LEU A 180 -14.33 -7.97 14.18
CA LEU A 180 -15.09 -8.08 12.93
C LEU A 180 -15.64 -9.52 12.73
N ALA A 181 -14.88 -10.54 13.09
CA ALA A 181 -15.34 -11.92 13.03
C ALA A 181 -16.46 -12.23 14.04
N ARG A 182 -16.39 -11.64 15.25
CA ARG A 182 -17.46 -11.73 16.27
C ARG A 182 -18.74 -11.06 15.78
N TYR A 183 -18.64 -9.85 15.23
CA TYR A 183 -19.77 -9.14 14.62
C TYR A 183 -20.46 -10.01 13.56
N ASN A 184 -19.70 -10.56 12.62
CA ASN A 184 -20.28 -11.39 11.55
C ASN A 184 -20.97 -12.65 12.06
N ARG A 185 -20.47 -13.24 13.14
CA ARG A 185 -21.12 -14.37 13.80
C ARG A 185 -22.44 -13.95 14.44
N ALA A 186 -22.46 -12.81 15.12
CA ALA A 186 -23.69 -12.26 15.70
C ALA A 186 -24.75 -11.94 14.63
N VAL A 187 -24.35 -11.36 13.49
CA VAL A 187 -25.24 -11.10 12.36
C VAL A 187 -25.82 -12.41 11.80
N ALA A 188 -24.99 -13.43 11.61
CA ALA A 188 -25.43 -14.74 11.12
C ALA A 188 -26.38 -15.48 12.07
N GLU A 189 -26.21 -15.29 13.39
CA GLU A 189 -27.06 -15.90 14.43
C GLU A 189 -28.38 -15.13 14.63
N SER A 190 -28.52 -13.92 14.08
CA SER A 190 -29.74 -13.13 14.20
C SER A 190 -30.92 -13.81 13.50
N ALA A 191 -32.10 -13.79 14.15
CA ALA A 191 -33.30 -14.54 13.71
C ALA A 191 -33.84 -14.14 12.32
N ALA A 192 -33.38 -13.00 11.80
CA ALA A 192 -33.50 -12.60 10.42
C ALA A 192 -32.23 -11.80 10.10
N PRO A 193 -31.23 -12.38 9.42
CA PRO A 193 -30.11 -11.64 8.87
C PRO A 193 -30.70 -10.63 7.89
N GLY A 194 -30.98 -9.43 8.40
CA GLY A 194 -31.66 -8.38 7.67
C GLY A 194 -30.76 -7.92 6.54
N GLU A 195 -31.35 -7.61 5.40
CA GLU A 195 -30.65 -6.79 4.43
C GLU A 195 -30.32 -5.45 5.10
N GLY A 196 -29.07 -5.00 5.00
CA GLY A 196 -28.64 -3.79 5.69
C GLY A 196 -29.41 -2.56 5.21
N ASP A 197 -29.48 -1.53 6.06
CA ASP A 197 -30.21 -0.29 5.78
C ASP A 197 -29.49 0.54 4.69
N ALA A 198 -30.26 1.24 3.84
CA ALA A 198 -29.73 2.25 2.93
C ALA A 198 -28.87 3.30 3.64
N ARG A 199 -29.15 3.59 4.92
CA ARG A 199 -28.30 4.47 5.76
C ARG A 199 -26.90 3.88 5.97
N GLU A 200 -26.80 2.60 6.31
CA GLU A 200 -25.54 1.89 6.53
C GLU A 200 -24.68 1.91 5.28
N LEU A 201 -25.27 1.51 4.16
CA LEU A 201 -24.61 1.53 2.85
C LEU A 201 -24.14 2.95 2.48
N ARG A 202 -24.99 3.96 2.69
CA ARG A 202 -24.65 5.34 2.36
C ARG A 202 -23.44 5.83 3.16
N LEU A 203 -23.39 5.54 4.46
CA LEU A 203 -22.27 5.96 5.30
C LEU A 203 -20.98 5.23 4.94
N ALA A 204 -21.05 3.92 4.66
CA ALA A 204 -19.91 3.15 4.15
C ALA A 204 -19.31 3.76 2.86
N LEU A 205 -20.16 4.11 1.89
CA LEU A 205 -19.72 4.72 0.63
C LEU A 205 -19.07 6.10 0.85
N LEU A 206 -19.61 6.90 1.79
CA LEU A 206 -19.04 8.19 2.16
C LEU A 206 -17.69 8.02 2.88
N GLY A 207 -17.55 7.04 3.75
CA GLY A 207 -16.28 6.69 4.41
C GLY A 207 -15.21 6.30 3.40
N LEU A 208 -15.54 5.41 2.45
CA LEU A 208 -14.64 5.04 1.36
C LEU A 208 -14.26 6.25 0.49
N SER A 209 -15.24 7.10 0.14
CA SER A 209 -14.95 8.32 -0.63
C SER A 209 -14.05 9.30 0.13
N ALA A 210 -14.14 9.36 1.46
CA ALA A 210 -13.32 10.21 2.30
C ALA A 210 -11.88 9.69 2.39
N ALA A 211 -11.69 8.39 2.61
CA ALA A 211 -10.35 7.77 2.60
C ALA A 211 -9.63 8.02 1.26
N LEU A 212 -10.30 7.75 0.13
CA LEU A 212 -9.72 8.02 -1.19
C LEU A 212 -9.43 9.51 -1.45
N ALA A 213 -10.15 10.42 -0.77
CA ALA A 213 -9.89 11.85 -0.87
C ALA A 213 -8.65 12.29 -0.10
N GLU A 214 -8.43 11.70 1.08
CA GLU A 214 -7.24 11.95 1.88
C GLU A 214 -5.98 11.53 1.14
N GLU A 215 -5.98 10.32 0.57
CA GLU A 215 -4.85 9.82 -0.23
C GLU A 215 -4.58 10.69 -1.47
N ALA A 216 -5.64 11.13 -2.17
CA ALA A 216 -5.49 12.03 -3.31
C ALA A 216 -4.86 13.37 -2.91
N GLY A 217 -5.26 13.93 -1.77
CA GLY A 217 -4.69 15.19 -1.27
C GLY A 217 -3.22 15.06 -0.83
N ALA A 218 -2.81 13.88 -0.38
CA ALA A 218 -1.41 13.59 -0.10
C ALA A 218 -0.57 13.56 -1.39
N VAL A 219 -1.10 12.95 -2.46
CA VAL A 219 -0.47 12.94 -3.80
C VAL A 219 -0.27 14.37 -4.33
N ASP A 220 -1.31 15.20 -4.29
CA ASP A 220 -1.25 16.57 -4.82
C ASP A 220 -0.16 17.41 -4.13
N ARG A 221 -0.06 17.34 -2.80
CA ARG A 221 0.99 18.05 -2.03
C ARG A 221 2.40 17.59 -2.41
N MET A 222 2.57 16.30 -2.69
CA MET A 222 3.89 15.74 -3.03
C MET A 222 4.33 16.08 -4.45
N ILE A 223 3.39 16.22 -5.39
CA ILE A 223 3.65 16.71 -6.75
C ILE A 223 4.20 18.15 -6.70
N ASP A 224 3.64 18.99 -5.82
CA ASP A 224 4.08 20.37 -5.65
C ASP A 224 5.46 20.49 -4.97
N GLU A 225 5.82 19.57 -4.06
CA GLU A 225 7.06 19.63 -3.26
C GLU A 225 8.31 18.98 -3.90
N SER A 226 8.20 18.33 -5.07
CA SER A 226 9.35 17.82 -5.86
C SER A 226 10.35 16.92 -5.11
N ARG A 227 9.90 16.05 -4.21
CA ARG A 227 10.78 15.04 -3.57
C ARG A 227 10.94 13.81 -4.46
N VAL A 228 12.15 13.55 -4.95
CA VAL A 228 12.48 12.38 -5.78
C VAL A 228 12.65 11.16 -4.87
N GLY A 229 11.79 10.15 -5.05
CA GLY A 229 11.69 8.94 -4.23
C GLY A 229 10.29 8.70 -3.65
N SER A 230 9.46 9.74 -3.56
CA SER A 230 8.17 9.65 -2.87
C SER A 230 6.97 9.37 -3.79
N ALA A 231 7.17 9.36 -5.11
CA ALA A 231 6.12 9.05 -6.08
C ALA A 231 5.72 7.56 -6.06
N ASP A 232 6.69 6.64 -5.93
CA ASP A 232 6.44 5.20 -5.90
C ASP A 232 5.66 4.78 -4.65
N ALA A 233 6.09 5.24 -3.48
CA ALA A 233 5.40 5.00 -2.23
C ALA A 233 3.96 5.55 -2.27
N GLN A 234 3.77 6.83 -2.60
CA GLN A 234 2.43 7.42 -2.62
C GLN A 234 1.51 6.77 -3.66
N PHE A 235 2.06 6.41 -4.83
CA PHE A 235 1.31 5.68 -5.84
C PHE A 235 0.85 4.32 -5.31
N ASN A 236 1.71 3.59 -4.60
CA ASN A 236 1.36 2.32 -3.98
C ASN A 236 0.36 2.50 -2.82
N GLU A 237 0.42 3.60 -2.08
CA GLU A 237 -0.54 3.93 -1.03
C GLU A 237 -1.95 4.12 -1.60
N VAL A 238 -2.07 4.92 -2.67
CA VAL A 238 -3.33 5.08 -3.42
C VAL A 238 -3.82 3.74 -3.98
N ARG A 239 -2.91 2.90 -4.50
CA ARG A 239 -3.26 1.55 -4.98
C ARG A 239 -3.81 0.67 -3.87
N GLY A 240 -3.22 0.73 -2.68
CA GLY A 240 -3.68 -0.01 -1.51
C GLY A 240 -5.09 0.39 -1.10
N ALA A 241 -5.35 1.70 -1.02
CA ALA A 241 -6.67 2.22 -0.69
C ALA A 241 -7.72 1.86 -1.74
N ALA A 242 -7.39 1.99 -3.03
CA ALA A 242 -8.28 1.60 -4.12
C ALA A 242 -8.56 0.09 -4.13
N TYR A 243 -7.56 -0.75 -3.85
CA TYR A 243 -7.71 -2.19 -3.75
C TYR A 243 -8.71 -2.56 -2.64
N ALA A 244 -8.50 -2.06 -1.43
CA ALA A 244 -9.41 -2.31 -0.31
C ALA A 244 -10.81 -1.78 -0.60
N ALA A 245 -10.96 -0.55 -1.13
CA ALA A 245 -12.24 0.00 -1.51
C ALA A 245 -12.96 -0.85 -2.58
N ALA A 246 -12.26 -1.35 -3.59
CA ALA A 246 -12.84 -2.21 -4.62
C ALA A 246 -13.34 -3.54 -4.06
N MET A 247 -12.61 -4.12 -3.11
CA MET A 247 -12.98 -5.37 -2.45
C MET A 247 -14.17 -5.16 -1.51
N LEU A 248 -14.18 -4.09 -0.73
CA LEU A 248 -15.31 -3.72 0.13
C LEU A 248 -16.58 -3.40 -0.69
N MET A 249 -16.44 -2.73 -1.84
CA MET A 249 -17.53 -2.53 -2.79
C MET A 249 -18.08 -3.85 -3.37
N ARG A 250 -17.28 -4.92 -3.45
CA ARG A 250 -17.82 -6.23 -3.84
C ARG A 250 -18.61 -6.85 -2.71
N GLY A 251 -18.10 -6.82 -1.48
CA GLY A 251 -18.82 -7.31 -0.30
C GLY A 251 -20.12 -6.56 -0.05
N LEU A 252 -20.10 -5.22 -0.13
CA LEU A 252 -21.30 -4.39 0.01
C LEU A 252 -22.35 -4.67 -1.07
N ARG A 253 -21.93 -5.08 -2.28
CA ARG A 253 -22.87 -5.48 -3.33
C ARG A 253 -23.62 -6.76 -2.98
N GLU A 254 -22.95 -7.68 -2.29
CA GLU A 254 -23.56 -8.93 -1.83
C GLU A 254 -24.50 -8.66 -0.65
N ASP A 255 -24.08 -7.80 0.28
CA ASP A 255 -24.86 -7.46 1.48
C ASP A 255 -26.11 -6.60 1.19
N PHE A 256 -26.05 -5.71 0.19
CA PHE A 256 -27.09 -4.71 -0.10
C PHE A 256 -27.68 -4.84 -1.52
N GLY A 257 -27.65 -6.06 -2.09
CA GLY A 257 -28.01 -6.30 -3.49
C GLY A 257 -29.42 -5.84 -3.87
N THR A 258 -30.42 -6.03 -3.01
CA THR A 258 -31.80 -5.60 -3.29
C THR A 258 -31.91 -4.09 -3.24
N THR A 259 -31.32 -3.44 -2.24
CA THR A 259 -31.30 -1.98 -2.08
C THR A 259 -30.66 -1.31 -3.30
N ILE A 260 -29.50 -1.82 -3.75
CA ILE A 260 -28.81 -1.34 -4.94
C ILE A 260 -29.68 -1.52 -6.20
N GLY A 261 -30.35 -2.68 -6.33
CA GLY A 261 -31.24 -2.98 -7.44
C GLY A 261 -32.47 -2.07 -7.50
N GLN A 262 -33.17 -1.92 -6.38
CA GLN A 262 -34.37 -1.08 -6.26
C GLN A 262 -34.07 0.40 -6.55
N ARG A 263 -32.88 0.87 -6.15
CA ARG A 263 -32.43 2.25 -6.40
C ARG A 263 -31.79 2.45 -7.78
N GLN A 264 -31.76 1.42 -8.63
CA GLN A 264 -31.18 1.43 -9.98
C GLN A 264 -29.70 1.87 -10.00
N LEU A 265 -28.96 1.55 -8.95
CA LEU A 265 -27.56 1.97 -8.79
C LEU A 265 -26.55 0.97 -9.37
N ALA A 266 -27.01 -0.17 -9.90
CA ALA A 266 -26.15 -1.27 -10.34
C ALA A 266 -25.14 -0.89 -11.44
N ALA A 267 -25.52 -0.04 -12.39
CA ALA A 267 -24.63 0.41 -13.47
C ALA A 267 -23.50 1.29 -12.91
N THR A 268 -23.85 2.33 -12.16
CA THR A 268 -22.89 3.21 -11.49
C THR A 268 -21.99 2.44 -10.53
N TRP A 269 -22.53 1.42 -9.85
CA TRP A 269 -21.75 0.54 -8.97
C TRP A 269 -20.65 -0.20 -9.75
N ALA A 270 -21.02 -0.84 -10.86
CA ALA A 270 -20.08 -1.57 -11.70
C ALA A 270 -18.97 -0.66 -12.25
N GLU A 271 -19.32 0.52 -12.75
CA GLU A 271 -18.34 1.51 -13.23
C GLU A 271 -17.41 1.99 -12.11
N THR A 272 -17.93 2.16 -10.89
CA THR A 272 -17.12 2.56 -9.73
C THR A 272 -16.12 1.47 -9.38
N THR A 273 -16.55 0.21 -9.31
CA THR A 273 -15.66 -0.92 -9.03
C THR A 273 -14.59 -1.06 -10.11
N GLU A 274 -14.95 -0.93 -11.39
CA GLU A 274 -14.00 -1.00 -12.50
C GLU A 274 -12.95 0.12 -12.44
N ALA A 275 -13.34 1.35 -12.10
CA ALA A 275 -12.39 2.44 -11.91
C ALA A 275 -11.42 2.19 -10.75
N LEU A 276 -11.89 1.62 -9.64
CA LEU A 276 -11.04 1.24 -8.50
C LEU A 276 -10.10 0.09 -8.86
N ASP A 277 -10.58 -0.91 -9.61
CA ASP A 277 -9.76 -2.02 -10.10
C ASP A 277 -8.65 -1.54 -11.02
N ALA A 278 -8.95 -0.58 -11.91
CA ALA A 278 -7.96 0.03 -12.80
C ALA A 278 -6.84 0.72 -12.00
N VAL A 279 -7.16 1.38 -10.89
CA VAL A 279 -6.16 1.95 -9.98
C VAL A 279 -5.37 0.84 -9.28
N ALA A 280 -6.06 -0.09 -8.61
CA ALA A 280 -5.44 -1.14 -7.80
C ALA A 280 -4.50 -2.07 -8.61
N GLY A 281 -4.95 -2.47 -9.80
CA GLY A 281 -4.27 -3.40 -10.69
C GLY A 281 -3.08 -2.80 -11.44
N LYS A 282 -2.95 -1.48 -11.46
CA LYS A 282 -1.89 -0.80 -12.21
C LYS A 282 -0.51 -1.15 -11.68
N ARG A 283 0.42 -1.50 -12.56
CA ARG A 283 1.83 -1.74 -12.21
C ARG A 283 2.75 -1.06 -13.22
N PRO A 284 3.45 0.00 -12.82
CA PRO A 284 4.46 0.60 -13.68
C PRO A 284 5.60 -0.40 -13.92
N ALA A 285 6.05 -0.51 -15.16
CA ALA A 285 7.16 -1.41 -15.51
C ALA A 285 8.53 -0.86 -15.08
N PHE A 286 8.67 0.47 -15.00
CA PHE A 286 9.95 1.16 -14.75
C PHE A 286 9.76 2.36 -13.82
N GLY A 287 9.46 2.11 -12.54
CA GLY A 287 9.14 3.17 -11.57
C GLY A 287 7.92 4.00 -11.97
N VAL A 288 7.40 4.80 -11.05
CA VAL A 288 6.21 5.62 -11.27
C VAL A 288 6.57 6.85 -12.09
N GLY A 289 6.07 6.90 -13.33
CA GLY A 289 6.19 8.07 -14.20
C GLY A 289 5.03 9.06 -14.05
N ARG A 290 5.19 10.25 -14.64
CA ARG A 290 4.11 11.25 -14.71
C ARG A 290 2.84 10.71 -15.35
N GLN A 291 2.96 9.93 -16.41
CA GLN A 291 1.81 9.32 -17.08
C GLN A 291 1.06 8.37 -16.13
N ASP A 292 1.80 7.61 -15.31
CA ASP A 292 1.21 6.68 -14.37
C ASP A 292 0.35 7.40 -13.33
N LEU A 293 0.89 8.50 -12.80
CA LEU A 293 0.22 9.38 -11.83
C LEU A 293 -1.02 10.06 -12.41
N VAL A 294 -0.94 10.60 -13.64
CA VAL A 294 -2.08 11.28 -14.28
C VAL A 294 -3.24 10.31 -14.49
N GLU A 295 -2.96 9.12 -14.99
CA GLU A 295 -4.00 8.11 -15.21
C GLU A 295 -4.55 7.54 -13.89
N GLN A 296 -3.71 7.33 -12.87
CA GLN A 296 -4.18 6.96 -11.53
C GLN A 296 -5.12 8.04 -10.95
N GLY A 297 -4.73 9.31 -11.04
CA GLY A 297 -5.52 10.43 -10.58
C GLY A 297 -6.88 10.54 -11.29
N TYR A 298 -6.90 10.33 -12.62
CA TYR A 298 -8.14 10.30 -13.40
C TYR A 298 -9.13 9.25 -12.89
N PHE A 299 -8.69 7.99 -12.77
CA PHE A 299 -9.57 6.91 -12.30
C PHE A 299 -9.99 7.09 -10.84
N LEU A 300 -9.09 7.58 -9.99
CA LEU A 300 -9.40 7.87 -8.58
C LEU A 300 -10.45 8.97 -8.44
N MET A 301 -10.34 10.06 -9.21
CA MET A 301 -11.34 11.13 -9.22
C MET A 301 -12.70 10.61 -9.71
N ARG A 302 -12.73 9.81 -10.78
CA ARG A 302 -13.95 9.19 -11.29
C ARG A 302 -14.60 8.29 -10.24
N ALA A 303 -13.81 7.42 -9.59
CA ALA A 303 -14.31 6.53 -8.55
C ALA A 303 -14.91 7.32 -7.38
N ARG A 304 -14.23 8.35 -6.89
CA ARG A 304 -14.71 9.21 -5.79
C ARG A 304 -16.02 9.91 -6.12
N GLU A 305 -16.12 10.50 -7.31
CA GLU A 305 -17.36 11.17 -7.73
C GLU A 305 -18.52 10.19 -7.89
N SER A 306 -18.22 8.99 -8.40
CA SER A 306 -19.19 7.93 -8.53
C SER A 306 -19.67 7.40 -7.17
N LEU A 307 -18.78 7.24 -6.18
CA LEU A 307 -19.14 6.90 -4.79
C LEU A 307 -20.09 7.93 -4.17
N ARG A 308 -19.83 9.23 -4.38
CA ARG A 308 -20.73 10.30 -3.90
C ARG A 308 -22.08 10.27 -4.60
N THR A 309 -22.09 9.99 -5.90
CA THR A 309 -23.33 9.83 -6.68
C THR A 309 -24.16 8.66 -6.16
N LEU A 310 -23.53 7.51 -5.89
CA LEU A 310 -24.17 6.36 -5.27
C LEU A 310 -24.75 6.71 -3.90
N ALA A 311 -23.97 7.36 -3.04
CA ALA A 311 -24.42 7.80 -1.72
C ALA A 311 -25.60 8.79 -1.79
N ALA A 312 -25.59 9.72 -2.75
CA ALA A 312 -26.69 10.65 -2.99
C ALA A 312 -27.95 9.95 -3.54
N GLY A 313 -27.79 8.86 -4.30
CA GLY A 313 -28.90 8.03 -4.76
C GLY A 313 -29.63 7.30 -3.64
N LEU A 314 -28.91 6.93 -2.57
CA LEU A 314 -29.47 6.26 -1.39
C LEU A 314 -30.22 7.20 -0.44
N ALA A 315 -30.02 8.51 -0.55
CA ALA A 315 -30.69 9.51 0.28
C ALA A 315 -32.08 9.92 -0.24
N ARG A 316 -32.44 9.51 -1.46
CA ARG A 316 -33.76 9.77 -2.07
C ARG A 316 -34.75 8.68 -1.68
#